data_AF-A0A7G9WDZ2-F1
#
_entry.id   AF-A0A7G9WDZ2-F1
#
_cell.length_a   1.000
_cell.length_b   1.000
_cell.length_c   1.000
_cell.angle_alpha   90.00
_cell.angle_beta   90.00
_cell.angle_gamma   90.00
#
_symmetry.space_group_name_H-M   'P 1'
#
loop_
_entity.id
_entity.type
_entity.pdbx_description
1 polymer ?
#
loop_
_entity_poly.entity_id
_entity_poly.type
_entity_poly.pdbx_seq_one_letter_code
_entity_poly.pdbx_strand_id
1 'polypeptide(L)' 'MSHTYLTANVYCRRLFGSKVYKLALSAATGCPNRDGTVGVGGCVFCSAGGSGDFAASAALPVSRQIEEADTRH' A
#
# COMPACT_ATOMS: atom_id res chain seq x y z
N MET A 1 6.93 -18.86 28.34
CA MET A 1 6.18 -17.67 27.89
C MET A 1 5.43 -18.02 26.62
N SER A 2 4.10 -18.03 26.66
CA SER A 2 3.26 -18.31 25.48
C SER A 2 3.43 -17.19 24.47
N HIS A 3 4.09 -17.48 23.34
CA HIS A 3 4.16 -16.54 22.22
C HIS A 3 2.81 -16.59 21.52
N THR A 4 1.92 -15.67 21.91
CA THR A 4 0.59 -15.58 21.31
C THR A 4 0.72 -14.88 19.96
N TYR A 5 0.67 -15.66 18.88
CA TYR A 5 0.54 -15.10 17.54
C TYR A 5 -0.87 -14.53 17.36
N LEU A 6 -0.96 -13.22 17.11
CA LEU A 6 -2.21 -12.53 16.80
C LEU A 6 -2.27 -12.24 15.30
N THR A 7 -3.46 -12.37 14.71
CA THR A 7 -3.68 -11.84 13.36
C THR A 7 -3.66 -10.32 13.40
N ALA A 8 -3.25 -9.68 12.30
CA ALA A 8 -3.23 -8.23 12.19
C ALA A 8 -4.62 -7.61 12.50
N ASN A 9 -5.71 -8.27 12.09
CA ASN A 9 -7.06 -7.80 12.40
C ASN A 9 -7.33 -7.77 13.91
N VAL A 10 -7.00 -8.84 14.63
CA VAL A 10 -7.20 -8.93 16.09
C VAL A 10 -6.32 -7.90 16.81
N TYR A 11 -5.06 -7.79 16.41
CA TYR A 11 -4.14 -6.80 16.98
C TYR A 11 -4.66 -5.37 16.80
N CYS A 12 -5.02 -4.98 15.57
CA CYS A 12 -5.52 -3.64 15.29
C CYS A 12 -6.86 -3.34 15.98
N ARG A 13 -7.80 -4.30 16.03
CA ARG A 13 -9.06 -4.12 16.77
C ARG A 13 -8.84 -3.88 18.27
N ARG A 14 -7.89 -4.58 18.89
CA ARG A 14 -7.54 -4.38 20.31
C ARG A 14 -6.90 -3.01 20.54
N LEU A 15 -6.04 -2.56 19.63
CA LEU A 15 -5.33 -1.29 19.76
C LEU A 15 -6.25 -0.08 19.52
N PHE A 16 -7.11 -0.13 18.50
CA PHE A 16 -7.90 1.02 18.04
C PHE A 16 -9.38 0.97 18.44
N GLY A 17 -9.84 -0.13 19.05
CA GLY A 17 -11.23 -0.31 19.47
C GLY A 17 -12.26 -0.43 18.33
N SER A 18 -11.80 -0.50 17.09
CA SER A 18 -12.66 -0.50 15.89
C SER A 18 -12.08 -1.37 14.78
N LYS A 19 -12.89 -1.64 13.74
CA LYS A 19 -12.40 -2.31 12.53
C LYS A 19 -11.51 -1.31 11.77
N VAL A 20 -10.28 -1.72 11.48
CA VAL A 20 -9.33 -0.92 10.70
C VAL A 20 -9.23 -1.48 9.29
N TYR A 21 -9.21 -0.58 8.31
CA TYR A 21 -8.95 -0.89 6.90
C TYR A 21 -7.56 -0.38 6.50
N LYS A 22 -6.92 -1.09 5.58
CA LYS A 22 -5.62 -0.71 5.03
C LYS A 22 -5.85 -0.01 3.69
N LEU A 23 -5.52 1.27 3.61
CA LEU A 23 -5.57 2.03 2.36
C LEU A 23 -4.21 1.96 1.66
N ALA A 24 -4.22 1.67 0.36
CA ALA A 24 -3.02 1.77 -0.48
C ALA A 24 -2.87 3.22 -0.96
N LEU A 25 -1.71 3.82 -0.71
CA LEU A 25 -1.38 5.19 -1.12
C LEU A 25 -0.07 5.16 -1.91
N SER A 26 0.02 6.01 -2.93
CA SER A 26 1.21 6.19 -3.74
C SER A 26 2.02 7.37 -3.23
N ALA A 27 3.32 7.15 -2.99
CA ALA A 27 4.29 8.19 -2.68
C ALA A 27 4.75 8.98 -3.92
N ALA A 28 4.25 8.63 -5.11
CA ALA A 28 4.66 9.22 -6.40
C ALA A 28 6.18 9.14 -6.66
N THR A 29 6.85 8.12 -6.13
CA THR A 29 8.28 7.88 -6.34
C THR A 29 8.54 6.94 -7.51
N GLY A 30 9.67 7.13 -8.19
CA GLY A 30 10.16 6.22 -9.22
C GLY A 30 10.56 4.84 -8.67
N CYS A 31 10.93 3.92 -9.58
CA CYS A 31 11.41 2.59 -9.24
C CYS A 31 12.75 2.33 -9.95
N PRO A 32 13.85 2.10 -9.22
CA PRO A 32 15.19 1.97 -9.81
C PRO A 32 15.36 0.73 -10.70
N ASN A 33 14.47 -0.26 -10.56
CA ASN A 33 14.44 -1.46 -11.40
C ASN A 33 13.66 -1.25 -12.71
N ARG A 34 12.92 -0.13 -12.82
CA ARG A 34 12.12 0.23 -14.00
C ARG A 34 12.71 1.40 -14.76
N ASP A 35 13.28 2.38 -14.05
CA ASP A 35 13.92 3.54 -14.67
C ASP A 35 15.33 3.26 -15.21
N GLY A 36 15.89 2.06 -14.95
CA GLY A 36 17.20 1.65 -15.45
C GLY A 36 18.36 1.88 -14.48
N THR A 37 18.13 2.50 -13.31
CA THR A 37 19.21 2.87 -12.36
C THR A 37 19.92 1.66 -11.77
N VAL A 38 19.17 0.62 -11.39
CA VAL A 38 19.70 -0.62 -10.78
C VAL A 38 19.33 -1.86 -11.60
N GLY A 39 18.29 -1.78 -12.43
CA GLY A 39 17.89 -2.86 -13.33
C GLY A 39 16.91 -2.38 -14.39
N VAL A 40 16.57 -3.26 -15.32
CA VAL A 40 15.66 -2.97 -16.44
C VAL A 40 14.47 -3.93 -16.42
N GLY A 41 13.29 -3.44 -16.84
CA GLY A 41 12.06 -4.24 -16.97
C GLY A 41 11.20 -4.38 -15.70
N GLY A 42 11.70 -3.96 -14.54
CA GLY A 42 11.00 -4.06 -13.25
C GLY A 42 11.14 -5.43 -12.58
N CYS A 43 10.54 -5.58 -11.40
CA CYS A 43 10.57 -6.84 -10.66
C CYS A 43 9.63 -7.87 -11.29
N VAL A 44 10.01 -9.16 -11.28
CA VAL A 44 9.20 -10.27 -11.85
C VAL A 44 7.80 -10.40 -11.25
N PHE A 45 7.58 -9.88 -10.04
CA PHE A 45 6.31 -9.90 -9.34
C PHE A 45 5.53 -8.58 -9.46
N CYS A 46 6.11 -7.53 -10.06
CA CYS A 46 5.41 -6.27 -10.26
C CYS A 46 4.42 -6.38 -11.41
N SER A 47 3.22 -5.84 -11.23
CA SER A 47 2.28 -5.62 -12.33
C SER A 47 2.78 -4.49 -13.25
N ALA A 48 2.04 -4.21 -14.33
CA ALA A 48 2.32 -3.09 -15.22
C ALA A 48 2.37 -1.74 -14.49
N GLY A 49 1.49 -1.53 -13.49
CA GLY A 49 1.48 -0.33 -12.64
C GLY A 49 2.54 -0.29 -11.54
N GLY A 50 3.34 -1.34 -11.37
CA GLY A 50 4.41 -1.39 -10.38
C GLY A 50 3.90 -1.58 -8.95
N SER A 51 4.65 -1.11 -7.94
CA SER A 51 4.27 -1.25 -6.53
C SER A 51 3.07 -0.40 -6.11
N GLY A 52 2.66 0.57 -6.94
CA GLY A 52 1.55 1.48 -6.68
C GLY A 52 0.21 1.06 -7.28
N ASP A 53 0.10 -0.13 -7.88
CA ASP A 53 -1.03 -0.53 -8.72
C ASP A 53 -2.40 -0.54 -8.02
N PHE A 54 -2.42 -0.64 -6.69
CA PHE A 54 -3.65 -0.62 -5.89
C PHE A 54 -3.97 0.74 -5.28
N ALA A 55 -3.07 1.72 -5.42
CA ALA A 55 -3.30 3.07 -4.93
C ALA A 55 -4.17 3.87 -5.92
N ALA A 56 -4.73 4.97 -5.44
CA ALA A 56 -5.24 6.01 -6.33
C ALA A 56 -4.10 6.59 -7.19
N SER A 57 -4.47 7.41 -8.19
CA SER A 57 -3.48 8.02 -9.08
C SER A 57 -2.39 8.75 -8.30
N ALA A 58 -1.13 8.45 -8.63
CA ALA A 58 0.04 9.07 -8.00
C ALA A 58 0.13 10.59 -8.25
N ALA A 59 -0.58 11.10 -9.25
CA ALA A 59 -0.65 12.53 -9.54
C ALA A 59 -1.53 13.30 -8.53
N LEU A 60 -2.33 12.60 -7.73
CA LEU A 60 -3.20 13.22 -6.73
C LEU A 60 -2.45 13.51 -5.43
N PRO A 61 -2.78 14.62 -4.74
CA PRO A 61 -2.30 14.83 -3.38
C PRO A 61 -2.82 13.72 -2.46
N VAL A 62 -2.06 13.40 -1.41
CA VAL A 62 -2.36 12.30 -0.48
C VAL A 62 -3.78 12.37 0.09
N SER A 63 -4.27 13.57 0.41
CA SER A 63 -5.65 13.76 0.89
C SER A 63 -6.69 13.21 -0.08
N ARG A 64 -6.53 13.48 -1.38
CA ARG A 64 -7.44 12.99 -2.43
C ARG A 64 -7.28 11.49 -2.68
N GLN A 65 -6.07 10.97 -2.54
CA GLN A 65 -5.86 9.52 -2.58
C GLN A 65 -6.59 8.80 -1.43
N ILE A 66 -6.60 9.38 -0.22
CA ILE A 66 -7.33 8.85 0.94
C ILE A 66 -8.83 8.87 0.67
N GLU A 67 -9.38 9.99 0.20
CA GLU A 67 -10.81 10.12 -0.14
C GLU A 67 -11.23 9.05 -1.15
N GLU A 68 -10.47 8.87 -2.24
CA GLU A 68 -10.78 7.85 -3.24
C GLU A 68 -10.64 6.42 -2.71
N ALA A 69 -9.64 6.15 -1.87
CA ALA A 69 -9.44 4.82 -1.30
C ALA A 69 -10.55 4.45 -0.31
N ASP A 70 -11.09 5.43 0.43
CA ASP A 70 -12.19 5.23 1.37
C ASP A 70 -13.49 4.81 0.67
N THR A 71 -13.80 5.40 -0.49
CA THR A 71 -15.01 5.03 -1.28
C THR A 71 -15.05 3.60 -1.80
N ARG A 72 -13.94 2.86 -1.71
CA ARG A 72 -13.81 1.48 -2.22
C ARG A 72 -13.96 0.42 -1.11
N HIS A 73 -14.26 0.82 0.12
CA HIS A 73 -14.39 -0.04 1.31
C HIS A 73 -15.81 -0.01 1.89
#